data_AF-A0A2E8D7B5-F1
#
_entry.id   AF-A0A2E8D7B5-F1
#
_cell.length_a   1.000
_cell.length_b   1.000
_cell.length_c   1.000
_cell.angle_alpha   90.00
_cell.angle_beta   90.00
_cell.angle_gamma   90.00
#
_symmetry.space_group_name_H-M   'P 1'
#
loop_
_entity.id
_entity.type
_entity.pdbx_description
1 polymer ?
#
loop_
_entity_poly.entity_id
_entity_poly.type
_entity_poly.pdbx_seq_one_letter_code
_entity_poly.pdbx_strand_id
1 'polypeptide(L)'
;MKKFLFVALPLLAVVMFSFAAIAQVKKGKTRPLLTKQLMGGLVQPNCKDLGAGLKKAPADDKAWAALATKAALLNEASYILMADGRCPDGVWAGATKTLQECSDVVLKKIEAKDAEGAQGAFQAMTKACAACHKAHKKK
;
A
#
# COMPACT_ATOMS: atom_id res chain seq x y z
N MET A 1 -30.93 52.77 31.52
CA MET A 1 -31.05 53.07 30.08
C MET A 1 -30.01 52.21 29.37
N LYS A 2 -30.32 50.96 29.00
CA LYS A 2 -30.72 50.47 27.66
C LYS A 2 -29.77 50.91 26.50
N LYS A 3 -29.07 49.90 25.95
CA LYS A 3 -28.54 49.73 24.55
C LYS A 3 -27.23 50.49 24.28
N PHE A 4 -26.17 49.96 23.65
CA PHE A 4 -26.00 48.96 22.57
C PHE A 4 -24.65 48.21 22.78
N LEU A 5 -24.57 46.88 22.76
CA LEU A 5 -24.54 45.94 21.61
C LEU A 5 -23.29 46.03 20.69
N PHE A 6 -22.38 45.08 20.91
CA PHE A 6 -21.66 44.26 19.92
C PHE A 6 -21.14 44.90 18.62
N VAL A 7 -19.82 45.13 18.54
CA VAL A 7 -19.04 44.93 17.30
C VAL A 7 -17.63 44.44 17.67
N ALA A 8 -17.48 43.15 17.92
CA ALA A 8 -16.18 42.49 17.99
C ALA A 8 -16.29 41.16 17.24
N LEU A 9 -16.49 41.23 15.93
CA LEU A 9 -16.52 40.06 15.06
C LEU A 9 -16.17 40.50 13.64
N PRO A 10 -14.86 40.58 13.30
CA PRO A 10 -14.43 39.79 12.15
C PRO A 10 -12.92 39.45 12.24
N LEU A 11 -12.54 38.21 12.55
CA LEU A 11 -11.29 37.65 12.00
C LEU A 11 -11.07 36.16 12.30
N LEU A 12 -11.78 35.57 13.27
CA LEU A 12 -11.47 34.21 13.73
C LEU A 12 -12.25 33.09 13.03
N ALA A 13 -13.07 33.39 12.03
CA ALA A 13 -13.93 32.39 11.37
C ALA A 13 -13.36 31.83 10.06
N VAL A 14 -12.28 32.38 9.51
CA VAL A 14 -11.74 31.95 8.21
C VAL A 14 -10.70 30.82 8.32
N VAL A 15 -10.21 30.51 9.53
CA VAL A 15 -9.10 29.54 9.71
C VAL A 15 -9.58 28.12 10.07
N MET A 16 -10.87 27.92 10.40
CA MET A 16 -11.31 26.73 11.14
C MET A 16 -11.90 25.54 10.36
N PHE A 17 -11.79 25.45 9.03
CA PHE A 17 -12.35 24.26 8.32
C PHE A 17 -11.53 23.71 7.14
N SER A 18 -10.20 23.90 7.13
CA SER A 18 -9.33 23.21 6.16
C SER A 18 -8.97 21.76 6.55
N PHE A 19 -9.53 21.20 7.63
CA PHE A 19 -9.50 19.76 7.90
C PHE A 19 -10.54 19.04 7.03
N ALA A 20 -10.42 19.18 5.70
CA ALA A 20 -11.01 18.20 4.81
C ALA A 20 -10.32 16.88 5.13
N ALA A 21 -11.03 16.02 5.88
CA ALA A 21 -10.65 14.66 6.14
C ALA A 21 -10.02 14.05 4.88
N ILE A 22 -8.75 13.64 4.99
CA ILE A 22 -8.00 12.89 3.96
C ILE A 22 -8.57 11.46 3.93
N ALA A 23 -9.88 11.36 3.73
CA ALA A 23 -10.66 10.15 3.68
C ALA A 23 -10.32 9.44 2.37
N GLN A 24 -9.24 8.66 2.43
CA GLN A 24 -8.76 7.75 1.39
C GLN A 24 -8.51 8.39 0.03
N VAL A 25 -7.23 8.63 -0.27
CA VAL A 25 -6.80 9.03 -1.60
C VAL A 25 -7.04 7.88 -2.59
N LYS A 26 -8.18 7.91 -3.29
CA LYS A 26 -8.61 6.86 -4.25
C LYS A 26 -7.81 6.88 -5.56
N LYS A 27 -7.07 7.95 -5.83
CA LYS A 27 -6.28 8.23 -7.03
C LYS A 27 -5.19 9.22 -6.68
N GLY A 28 -4.01 9.12 -7.28
CA GLY A 28 -2.97 10.13 -7.12
C GLY A 28 -3.35 11.49 -7.74
N LYS A 29 -2.58 12.53 -7.41
CA LYS A 29 -2.85 13.93 -7.79
C LYS A 29 -2.81 14.15 -9.30
N THR A 30 -1.86 13.52 -9.99
CA THR A 30 -1.55 13.80 -11.41
C THR A 30 -1.68 12.58 -12.31
N ARG A 31 -1.60 11.36 -11.75
CA ARG A 31 -1.58 10.12 -12.53
C ARG A 31 -2.98 9.52 -12.69
N PRO A 32 -3.30 8.89 -13.84
CA PRO A 32 -4.64 8.36 -14.11
C PRO A 32 -5.01 7.13 -13.26
N LEU A 33 -4.02 6.34 -12.82
CA LEU A 33 -4.22 5.06 -12.14
C LEU A 33 -4.97 5.22 -10.81
N LEU A 34 -6.11 4.55 -10.64
CA LEU A 34 -6.82 4.46 -9.37
C LEU A 34 -6.13 3.48 -8.42
N THR A 35 -6.24 3.72 -7.12
CA THR A 35 -5.77 2.78 -6.08
C THR A 35 -6.42 1.40 -6.24
N LYS A 36 -7.72 1.34 -6.57
CA LYS A 36 -8.42 0.06 -6.84
C LYS A 36 -7.86 -0.67 -8.07
N GLN A 37 -7.44 0.06 -9.10
CA GLN A 37 -6.84 -0.52 -10.32
C GLN A 37 -5.43 -1.02 -10.04
N LEU A 38 -4.61 -0.26 -9.31
CA LEU A 38 -3.29 -0.71 -8.88
C LEU A 38 -3.39 -1.98 -8.04
N MET A 39 -4.29 -1.99 -7.05
CA MET A 39 -4.49 -3.15 -6.19
C MET A 39 -5.02 -4.36 -6.96
N GLY A 40 -6.07 -4.19 -7.78
CA GLY A 40 -6.69 -5.31 -8.49
C GLY A 40 -5.92 -5.81 -9.72
N GLY A 41 -5.23 -4.90 -10.42
CA GLY A 41 -4.55 -5.20 -11.68
C GLY A 41 -3.07 -5.59 -11.52
N LEU A 42 -2.41 -5.16 -10.45
CA LEU A 42 -0.98 -5.42 -10.23
C LEU A 42 -0.73 -6.11 -8.89
N VAL A 43 -1.18 -5.55 -7.76
CA VAL A 43 -0.83 -6.13 -6.45
C VAL A 43 -1.47 -7.51 -6.24
N GLN A 44 -2.78 -7.63 -6.45
CA GLN A 44 -3.54 -8.84 -6.19
C GLN A 44 -3.08 -10.05 -7.03
N PRO A 45 -2.95 -9.98 -8.37
CA PRO A 45 -2.52 -11.13 -9.15
C PRO A 45 -1.10 -11.57 -8.77
N ASN A 46 -0.15 -10.63 -8.60
CA ASN A 46 1.22 -10.97 -8.22
C ASN A 46 1.28 -11.60 -6.81
N CYS A 47 0.50 -11.09 -5.85
CA CYS A 47 0.40 -11.67 -4.52
C CYS A 47 -0.24 -13.07 -4.55
N LYS A 48 -1.28 -13.29 -5.36
CA LYS A 48 -1.93 -14.60 -5.52
C LYS A 48 -0.96 -15.63 -6.11
N ASP A 49 -0.24 -15.25 -7.16
CA ASP A 49 0.71 -16.12 -7.85
C ASP A 49 1.88 -16.51 -6.93
N LEU A 50 2.44 -15.56 -6.18
CA LEU A 50 3.46 -15.85 -5.14
C LEU A 50 2.91 -16.79 -4.07
N GLY A 51 1.73 -16.50 -3.54
CA GLY A 51 1.11 -17.32 -2.50
C GLY A 51 0.77 -18.73 -2.96
N ALA A 52 0.52 -18.95 -4.25
CA ALA A 52 0.33 -20.28 -4.82
C ALA A 52 1.67 -20.96 -5.11
N GLY A 53 2.60 -20.24 -5.77
CA GLY A 53 3.88 -20.76 -6.23
C GLY A 53 4.88 -21.06 -5.12
N LEU A 54 4.73 -20.45 -3.93
CA LEU A 54 5.58 -20.71 -2.77
C LEU A 54 5.01 -21.77 -1.81
N LYS A 55 3.85 -22.38 -2.09
CA LYS A 55 3.33 -23.50 -1.27
C LYS A 55 4.13 -24.79 -1.42
N LYS A 56 4.81 -24.93 -2.55
CA LYS A 56 5.74 -26.01 -2.89
C LYS A 56 6.94 -25.35 -3.55
N ALA A 57 8.11 -25.97 -3.45
CA ALA A 57 9.27 -25.47 -4.18
C ALA A 57 8.96 -25.41 -5.70
N PRO A 58 9.29 -24.30 -6.38
CA PRO A 58 9.20 -24.21 -7.83
C PRO A 58 9.98 -25.34 -8.52
N ALA A 59 9.38 -25.92 -9.57
CA ALA A 59 9.88 -27.14 -10.20
C ALA A 59 11.12 -26.91 -11.07
N ASP A 60 11.27 -25.72 -11.64
CA ASP A 60 12.32 -25.38 -12.59
C ASP A 60 12.69 -23.89 -12.53
N ASP A 61 13.77 -23.53 -13.24
CA ASP A 61 14.29 -22.16 -13.29
C ASP A 61 13.28 -21.16 -13.88
N LYS A 62 12.42 -21.62 -14.80
CA LYS A 62 11.36 -20.80 -15.38
C LYS A 62 10.32 -20.44 -14.34
N ALA A 63 9.94 -21.38 -13.48
CA ALA A 63 9.03 -21.16 -12.37
C ALA A 63 9.65 -20.21 -11.33
N TRP A 64 10.94 -20.37 -11.01
CA TRP A 64 11.67 -19.42 -10.16
C TRP A 64 11.69 -18.00 -10.75
N ALA A 65 12.06 -17.84 -12.01
CA ALA A 65 12.09 -16.54 -12.69
C ALA A 65 10.71 -15.88 -12.77
N ALA A 66 9.66 -16.68 -12.97
CA ALA A 66 8.29 -16.19 -12.94
C ALA A 66 7.95 -15.60 -11.56
N LEU A 67 8.25 -16.30 -10.46
CA LEU A 67 8.01 -15.79 -9.10
C LEU A 67 8.89 -14.58 -8.76
N ALA A 68 10.13 -14.54 -9.23
CA ALA A 68 11.02 -13.38 -9.07
C ALA A 68 10.39 -12.12 -9.67
N THR A 69 9.83 -12.24 -10.88
CA THR A 69 9.11 -11.14 -11.55
C THR A 69 7.92 -10.67 -10.71
N LYS A 70 7.14 -11.60 -10.12
CA LYS A 70 6.01 -11.23 -9.24
C LYS A 70 6.48 -10.44 -8.01
N ALA A 71 7.57 -10.89 -7.37
CA ALA A 71 8.14 -10.22 -6.20
C ALA A 71 8.65 -8.81 -6.54
N ALA A 72 9.39 -8.67 -7.64
CA ALA A 72 9.88 -7.39 -8.13
C ALA A 72 8.73 -6.40 -8.44
N LEU A 73 7.66 -6.87 -9.10
CA LEU A 73 6.49 -6.02 -9.37
C LEU A 73 5.76 -5.58 -8.09
N LEU A 74 5.73 -6.42 -7.06
CA LEU A 74 5.19 -6.01 -5.75
C LEU A 74 6.06 -4.97 -5.06
N ASN A 75 7.38 -5.07 -5.22
CA ASN A 75 8.30 -4.05 -4.74
C ASN A 75 8.04 -2.71 -5.43
N GLU A 76 7.94 -2.70 -6.76
CA GLU A 76 7.58 -1.49 -7.53
C GLU A 76 6.22 -0.91 -7.13
N ALA A 77 5.25 -1.78 -6.85
CA ALA A 77 3.94 -1.35 -6.36
C ALA A 77 4.06 -0.53 -5.07
N SER A 78 5.00 -0.86 -4.19
CA SER A 78 5.20 -0.13 -2.93
C SER A 78 5.56 1.34 -3.17
N TYR A 79 6.44 1.63 -4.12
CA TYR A 79 6.77 3.01 -4.48
C TYR A 79 5.58 3.73 -5.11
N ILE A 80 4.84 3.04 -5.99
CA ILE A 80 3.64 3.62 -6.62
C ILE A 80 2.58 3.94 -5.57
N LEU A 81 2.44 3.15 -4.50
CA LEU A 81 1.49 3.38 -3.41
C LEU A 81 1.82 4.59 -2.55
N MET A 82 3.08 5.05 -2.55
CA MET A 82 3.51 6.27 -1.85
C MET A 82 3.55 7.49 -2.77
N ALA A 83 3.77 7.28 -4.06
CA ALA A 83 3.92 8.34 -5.05
C ALA A 83 2.63 9.13 -5.28
N ASP A 84 2.79 10.33 -5.87
CA ASP A 84 1.68 11.13 -6.40
C ASP A 84 0.61 11.46 -5.34
N GLY A 85 1.02 11.61 -4.08
CA GLY A 85 0.16 11.98 -2.95
C GLY A 85 -0.84 10.91 -2.52
N ARG A 86 -0.59 9.63 -2.83
CA ARG A 86 -1.52 8.52 -2.53
C ARG A 86 -1.58 8.10 -1.07
N CYS A 87 -0.56 8.41 -0.27
CA CYS A 87 -0.49 8.03 1.13
C CYS A 87 -1.44 8.90 1.99
N PRO A 88 -2.51 8.34 2.58
CA PRO A 88 -3.43 9.09 3.43
C PRO A 88 -2.91 9.29 4.86
N ASP A 89 -2.14 8.34 5.40
CA ASP A 89 -1.70 8.34 6.80
C ASP A 89 -0.52 7.38 7.07
N GLY A 90 -0.12 7.28 8.34
CA GLY A 90 1.00 6.44 8.78
C GLY A 90 0.72 4.93 8.75
N VAL A 91 -0.54 4.48 8.80
CA VAL A 91 -0.88 3.04 8.69
C VAL A 91 -0.60 2.57 7.27
N TRP A 92 -1.01 3.36 6.29
CA TRP A 92 -0.67 3.14 4.89
C TRP A 92 0.84 3.17 4.65
N ALA A 93 1.52 4.21 5.15
CA ALA A 93 2.96 4.38 4.98
C ALA A 93 3.74 3.20 5.55
N GLY A 94 3.42 2.79 6.78
CA GLY A 94 4.05 1.66 7.46
C GLY A 94 3.84 0.35 6.71
N ALA A 95 2.60 0.05 6.30
CA ALA A 95 2.32 -1.17 5.54
C ALA A 95 3.01 -1.18 4.17
N THR A 96 3.12 -0.02 3.52
CA THR A 96 3.81 0.10 2.23
C THR A 96 5.32 -0.06 2.39
N LYS A 97 5.90 0.42 3.48
CA LYS A 97 7.31 0.18 3.83
C LYS A 97 7.57 -1.31 4.09
N THR A 98 6.68 -1.99 4.83
CA THR A 98 6.77 -3.45 5.00
C THR A 98 6.62 -4.19 3.67
N LEU A 99 5.71 -3.77 2.78
CA LEU A 99 5.60 -4.34 1.43
C LEU A 99 6.92 -4.20 0.67
N GLN A 100 7.53 -3.02 0.69
CA GLN A 100 8.83 -2.77 0.05
C GLN A 100 9.91 -3.70 0.60
N GLU A 101 10.11 -3.71 1.91
CA GLU A 101 11.20 -4.49 2.54
C GLU A 101 10.99 -6.00 2.41
N CYS A 102 9.78 -6.49 2.68
CA CYS A 102 9.51 -7.92 2.59
C CYS A 102 9.53 -8.42 1.14
N SER A 103 9.08 -7.63 0.15
CA SER A 103 9.16 -8.05 -1.26
C SER A 103 10.59 -8.14 -1.77
N ASP A 104 11.50 -7.27 -1.29
CA ASP A 104 12.94 -7.37 -1.53
C ASP A 104 13.53 -8.66 -0.92
N VAL A 105 13.16 -8.97 0.32
CA VAL A 105 13.57 -10.24 0.97
C VAL A 105 13.00 -11.45 0.20
N VAL A 106 11.73 -11.43 -0.19
CA VAL A 106 11.12 -12.50 -0.99
C VAL A 106 11.88 -12.69 -2.30
N LEU A 107 12.22 -11.61 -3.01
CA LEU A 107 12.99 -11.67 -4.24
C LEU A 107 14.37 -12.31 -4.02
N LYS A 108 15.14 -11.83 -3.03
CA LYS A 108 16.45 -12.39 -2.69
C LYS A 108 16.38 -13.88 -2.35
N LYS A 109 15.34 -14.31 -1.63
CA LYS A 109 15.12 -15.73 -1.30
C LYS A 109 14.75 -16.55 -2.53
N ILE A 110 13.95 -16.00 -3.44
CA ILE A 110 13.63 -16.65 -4.72
C ILE A 110 14.87 -16.81 -5.58
N GLU A 111 15.72 -15.78 -5.68
CA GLU A 111 16.98 -15.83 -6.43
C GLU A 111 17.96 -16.86 -5.83
N ALA A 112 17.95 -17.01 -4.50
CA ALA A 112 18.70 -18.05 -3.80
C ALA A 112 18.03 -19.45 -3.83
N LYS A 113 16.89 -19.60 -4.53
CA LYS A 113 16.07 -20.83 -4.55
C LYS A 113 15.65 -21.35 -3.17
N ASP A 114 15.50 -20.44 -2.20
CA ASP A 114 15.06 -20.72 -0.83
C ASP A 114 13.54 -20.57 -0.72
N ALA A 115 12.81 -21.66 -1.01
CA ALA A 115 11.35 -21.64 -1.03
C ALA A 115 10.74 -21.38 0.35
N GLU A 116 11.31 -21.98 1.40
CA GLU A 116 10.83 -21.82 2.78
C GLU A 116 11.07 -20.39 3.29
N GLY A 117 12.27 -19.86 3.07
CA GLY A 117 12.60 -18.48 3.40
C GLY A 117 11.74 -17.47 2.63
N ALA A 118 11.51 -17.71 1.34
CA ALA A 118 10.61 -16.89 0.54
C ALA A 118 9.17 -16.93 1.06
N GLN A 119 8.67 -18.12 1.43
CA GLN A 119 7.34 -18.28 2.01
C GLN A 119 7.19 -17.56 3.35
N GLY A 120 8.19 -17.66 4.24
CA GLY A 120 8.22 -16.95 5.52
C GLY A 120 8.16 -15.43 5.34
N ALA A 121 8.99 -14.88 4.44
CA ALA A 121 8.98 -13.45 4.13
C ALA A 121 7.64 -13.00 3.50
N PHE A 122 7.05 -13.83 2.62
CA PHE A 122 5.75 -13.57 2.01
C PHE A 122 4.61 -13.56 3.06
N GLN A 123 4.66 -14.43 4.06
CA GLN A 123 3.71 -14.41 5.18
C GLN A 123 3.82 -13.14 6.02
N ALA A 124 5.04 -12.65 6.28
CA ALA A 124 5.24 -11.38 6.97
C ALA A 124 4.66 -10.21 6.16
N MET A 125 4.91 -10.18 4.85
CA MET A 125 4.35 -9.18 3.93
C MET A 125 2.81 -9.15 3.95
N THR A 126 2.16 -10.32 3.87
CA THR A 126 0.68 -10.40 3.79
C THR A 126 -0.03 -10.02 5.09
N LYS A 127 0.63 -10.15 6.25
CA LYS A 127 0.12 -9.61 7.52
C LYS A 127 -0.03 -8.09 7.49
N ALA A 128 0.95 -7.38 6.92
CA ALA A 128 0.87 -5.93 6.73
C ALA A 128 -0.26 -5.52 5.77
N CYS A 129 -0.47 -6.30 4.69
CA CYS A 129 -1.61 -6.11 3.79
C CYS A 129 -2.95 -6.20 4.54
N ALA A 130 -3.11 -7.18 5.44
CA ALA A 130 -4.34 -7.35 6.21
C ALA A 130 -4.60 -6.16 7.16
N ALA A 131 -3.55 -5.67 7.84
CA ALA A 131 -3.66 -4.51 8.72
C ALA A 131 -4.06 -3.23 7.94
N CYS A 132 -3.39 -2.95 6.82
CA CYS A 132 -3.71 -1.84 5.94
C CYS A 132 -5.14 -1.93 5.37
N HIS A 133 -5.54 -3.12 4.90
CA HIS A 133 -6.89 -3.32 4.37
C HIS A 133 -7.98 -3.16 5.43
N LYS A 134 -7.72 -3.51 6.69
CA LYS A 134 -8.68 -3.25 7.78
C LYS A 134 -8.97 -1.75 7.95
N ALA A 135 -7.97 -0.90 7.75
CA ALA A 135 -8.11 0.55 7.85
C ALA A 135 -8.60 1.22 6.55
N HIS A 136 -8.27 0.64 5.39
CA HIS A 136 -8.41 1.34 4.10
C HIS A 136 -9.14 0.57 2.99
N LYS A 137 -9.59 -0.66 3.22
CA LYS A 137 -10.43 -1.35 2.23
C LYS A 137 -11.88 -1.21 2.65
N LYS A 138 -12.64 -0.34 1.97
CA LYS A 138 -14.10 -0.30 2.15
C LYS A 138 -14.67 -1.69 1.86
N LYS A 139 -15.59 -2.15 2.72
CA LYS A 139 -16.40 -3.34 2.47
C LYS A 139 -17.32 -3.13 1.28
#